data_AF-X1S4L8-F1
#
_entry.id   AF-X1S4L8-F1
#
_cell.length_a   1.000
_cell.length_b   1.000
_cell.length_c   1.000
_cell.angle_alpha   90.00
_cell.angle_beta   90.00
_cell.angle_gamma   90.00
#
_symmetry.space_group_name_H-M   'P 1'
#
loop_
_entity.id
_entity.type
_entity.pdbx_description
1 polymer ?
#
loop_
_entity_poly.entity_id
_entity_poly.type
_entity_poly.pdbx_seq_one_letter_code
_entity_poly.pdbx_strand_id
1 'polypeptide(L)'
;MEYILRDTPSFLSWAVLLTAWKKDLYFLLNILADKIEPSFYGKNVIDLNLGIHFTGGEPFLNFELLCEGVEMAKELNIPSLFVETNCYWASSDNITKEKLSNLKNKGLNGIMISVNPFFLEFVPFER
;
A
#
# COMPACT_ATOMS: atom_id res chain seq x y z
N MET A 1 1.50 -16.87 22.75
CA MET A 1 1.10 -15.45 22.69
C MET A 1 -0.26 -15.37 21.98
N GLU A 2 -1.21 -16.12 22.50
CA GLU A 2 -2.64 -15.81 22.43
C GLU A 2 -2.92 -14.87 23.61
N TYR A 3 -3.97 -14.06 23.55
CA TYR A 3 -4.30 -12.94 24.45
C TYR A 3 -3.65 -11.60 24.07
N ILE A 4 -4.26 -10.94 23.10
CA ILE A 4 -4.67 -9.52 23.05
C ILE A 4 -5.43 -9.38 21.71
N LEU A 5 -6.67 -9.89 21.65
CA LEU A 5 -7.47 -9.92 20.41
C LEU A 5 -8.97 -9.64 20.65
N ARG A 6 -9.31 -8.88 21.69
CA ARG A 6 -10.70 -8.44 21.91
C ARG A 6 -10.70 -6.99 22.34
N ASP A 7 -11.50 -6.20 21.62
CA ASP A 7 -12.06 -4.90 22.04
C ASP A 7 -11.40 -3.60 21.55
N THR A 8 -11.18 -3.47 20.24
CA THR A 8 -11.25 -2.15 19.57
C THR A 8 -11.91 -2.26 18.18
N PRO A 9 -12.81 -1.31 17.78
CA PRO A 9 -13.42 -1.29 16.44
C PRO A 9 -12.43 -0.98 15.30
N SER A 10 -11.15 -0.74 15.59
CA SER A 10 -10.10 -0.36 14.64
C SER A 10 -9.44 -1.55 13.92
N PHE A 11 -9.94 -2.78 14.12
CA PHE A 11 -9.23 -4.00 13.70
C PHE A 11 -9.44 -4.40 12.23
N LEU A 12 -10.20 -3.63 11.45
CA LEU A 12 -10.48 -3.93 10.03
C LEU A 12 -9.55 -3.25 9.01
N SER A 13 -8.43 -2.64 9.44
CA SER A 13 -7.46 -1.99 8.53
C SER A 13 -6.32 -2.89 8.02
N TRP A 14 -6.27 -4.16 8.40
CA TRP A 14 -5.18 -5.07 8.02
C TRP A 14 -5.52 -5.79 6.71
N ALA A 15 -5.33 -5.12 5.58
CA ALA A 15 -5.43 -5.76 4.27
C ALA A 15 -4.05 -5.88 3.62
N VAL A 16 -3.36 -6.99 3.96
CA VAL A 16 -2.26 -7.57 3.17
C VAL A 16 -2.75 -7.77 1.74
N LEU A 17 -1.98 -7.40 0.71
CA LEU A 17 -2.19 -7.93 -0.64
C LEU A 17 -1.05 -7.54 -1.58
N LEU A 18 -0.09 -8.46 -1.78
CA LEU A 18 0.56 -8.76 -3.06
C LEU A 18 1.09 -10.22 -3.06
N THR A 19 0.19 -11.16 -2.82
CA THR A 19 0.37 -12.59 -3.17
C THR A 19 -0.86 -13.19 -3.85
N ALA A 20 -1.93 -12.41 -4.04
CA ALA A 20 -3.16 -12.90 -4.65
C ALA A 20 -3.16 -12.71 -6.18
N TRP A 21 -3.85 -13.60 -6.89
CA TRP A 21 -4.08 -13.43 -8.32
C TRP A 21 -5.01 -12.24 -8.57
N LYS A 22 -4.91 -11.60 -9.74
CA LYS A 22 -5.69 -10.40 -10.11
C LYS A 22 -7.19 -10.49 -9.78
N LYS A 23 -7.81 -11.65 -10.01
CA LYS A 23 -9.25 -11.88 -9.74
C LYS A 23 -9.57 -11.85 -8.25
N ASP A 24 -8.69 -12.38 -7.42
CA ASP A 24 -8.84 -12.42 -5.98
C ASP A 24 -8.67 -11.02 -5.38
N LEU A 25 -7.75 -10.22 -5.96
CA LEU A 25 -7.52 -8.83 -5.54
C LEU A 25 -8.79 -7.97 -5.69
N TYR A 26 -9.42 -7.96 -6.87
CA TYR A 26 -10.65 -7.18 -7.07
C TYR A 26 -11.77 -7.60 -6.11
N PHE A 27 -11.96 -8.92 -5.95
CA PHE A 27 -12.99 -9.45 -5.04
C PHE A 27 -12.77 -8.98 -3.59
N LEU A 28 -11.53 -9.02 -3.11
CA LEU A 28 -11.16 -8.56 -1.78
C LEU A 28 -11.37 -7.04 -1.62
N LEU A 29 -10.91 -6.24 -2.59
CA LEU A 29 -11.12 -4.79 -2.57
C LEU A 29 -12.61 -4.44 -2.54
N ASN A 30 -13.43 -5.15 -3.32
CA ASN A 30 -14.87 -4.93 -3.36
C ASN A 30 -15.56 -5.25 -2.02
N ILE A 31 -15.12 -6.30 -1.30
CA ILE A 31 -15.63 -6.61 0.05
C ILE A 31 -15.26 -5.53 1.07
N LEU A 32 -14.09 -4.93 0.90
CA LEU A 32 -13.54 -3.93 1.82
C LEU A 32 -14.07 -2.52 1.54
N ALA A 33 -14.47 -2.22 0.30
CA ALA A 33 -14.84 -0.87 -0.12
C ALA A 33 -15.89 -0.21 0.78
N ASP A 34 -16.93 -0.96 1.17
CA ASP A 34 -18.01 -0.45 2.04
C ASP A 34 -17.65 -0.40 3.54
N LYS A 35 -16.45 -0.87 3.91
CA LYS A 35 -15.99 -0.98 5.31
C LYS A 35 -14.89 0.00 5.67
N ILE A 36 -14.31 0.68 4.67
CA ILE A 36 -13.15 1.54 4.86
C ILE A 36 -13.61 2.99 4.98
N GLU A 37 -13.36 3.54 6.14
CA GLU A 37 -13.61 4.95 6.42
C GLU A 37 -12.44 5.82 5.92
N PRO A 38 -12.72 7.04 5.42
CA PRO A 38 -11.68 7.99 5.09
C PRO A 38 -10.97 8.50 6.35
N SER A 39 -9.77 9.05 6.19
CA SER A 39 -9.12 9.76 7.29
C SER A 39 -9.94 10.98 7.75
N PHE A 40 -9.82 11.35 9.03
CA PHE A 40 -10.43 12.57 9.58
C PHE A 40 -10.02 13.84 8.84
N TYR A 41 -8.85 13.84 8.20
CA TYR A 41 -8.30 14.97 7.47
C TYR A 41 -8.68 14.98 5.97
N GLY A 42 -9.45 13.98 5.54
CA GLY A 42 -10.01 13.88 4.19
C GLY A 42 -9.67 12.57 3.48
N LYS A 43 -10.47 12.27 2.45
CA LYS A 43 -10.41 11.00 1.69
C LYS A 43 -9.11 10.73 0.93
N ASN A 44 -8.28 11.76 0.73
CA ASN A 44 -7.00 11.65 0.02
C ASN A 44 -5.80 11.79 0.96
N VAL A 45 -6.04 11.94 2.26
CA VAL A 45 -4.98 12.06 3.26
C VAL A 45 -4.68 10.66 3.81
N ILE A 46 -3.40 10.31 3.81
CA ILE A 46 -2.92 9.03 4.31
C ILE A 46 -2.96 9.06 5.84
N ASP A 47 -3.46 7.98 6.42
CA ASP A 47 -3.36 7.67 7.84
C ASP A 47 -2.84 6.24 7.97
N LEU A 48 -1.96 5.97 8.93
CA LEU A 48 -1.42 4.62 9.10
C LEU A 48 -2.48 3.61 9.53
N ASN A 49 -3.59 4.08 10.10
CA ASN A 49 -4.66 3.24 10.63
C ASN A 49 -5.92 3.24 9.77
N LEU A 50 -6.03 4.13 8.78
CA LEU A 50 -7.24 4.32 7.96
C LEU A 50 -6.89 4.28 6.47
N GLY A 51 -7.70 3.55 5.69
CA GLY A 51 -7.49 3.35 4.25
C GLY A 51 -7.02 1.94 3.89
N ILE A 52 -6.46 1.81 2.68
CA ILE A 52 -5.77 0.60 2.22
C ILE A 52 -4.31 0.92 1.98
N HIS A 53 -3.44 0.06 2.50
CA HIS A 53 -2.06 -0.03 2.06
C HIS A 53 -1.81 -1.26 1.20
N PHE A 54 -1.16 -1.07 0.05
CA PHE A 54 -0.57 -2.18 -0.69
C PHE A 54 0.77 -2.55 -0.07
N THR A 55 0.89 -3.79 0.40
CA THR A 55 2.08 -4.34 1.05
C THR A 55 2.17 -5.84 0.77
N GLY A 56 3.20 -6.51 1.29
CA GLY A 56 3.45 -7.94 1.11
C GLY A 56 4.70 -8.19 0.29
N GLY A 57 5.80 -8.52 0.96
CA GLY A 57 7.12 -8.55 0.32
C GLY A 57 7.51 -7.16 -0.19
N GLU A 58 7.88 -7.05 -1.46
CA GLU A 58 8.17 -5.77 -2.12
C GLU A 58 7.18 -5.52 -3.27
N PRO A 59 6.24 -4.58 -3.12
CA PRO A 59 5.18 -4.35 -4.10
C PRO A 59 5.64 -4.04 -5.52
N PHE A 60 6.80 -3.40 -5.66
CA PHE A 60 7.33 -3.01 -6.96
C PHE A 60 7.96 -4.18 -7.73
N LEU A 61 8.06 -5.38 -7.14
CA LEU A 61 8.44 -6.62 -7.86
C LEU A 61 7.38 -7.01 -8.89
N ASN A 62 6.10 -6.76 -8.62
CA ASN A 62 5.01 -6.91 -9.58
C ASN A 62 4.31 -5.56 -9.78
N PHE A 63 5.04 -4.63 -10.40
CA PHE A 63 4.59 -3.25 -10.59
C PHE A 63 3.29 -3.13 -11.40
N GLU A 64 3.08 -4.04 -12.35
CA GLU A 64 1.85 -4.09 -13.17
C GLU A 64 0.64 -4.42 -12.29
N LEU A 65 0.72 -5.46 -11.46
CA LEU A 65 -0.35 -5.82 -10.53
C LEU A 65 -0.59 -4.73 -9.48
N LEU A 66 0.47 -4.07 -9.00
CA LEU A 66 0.33 -2.91 -8.10
C LEU A 66 -0.46 -1.78 -8.78
N CYS A 67 -0.12 -1.44 -10.02
CA CYS A 67 -0.84 -0.41 -10.78
C CYS A 67 -2.32 -0.78 -10.97
N GLU A 68 -2.60 -2.03 -11.33
CA GLU A 68 -3.97 -2.54 -11.46
C GLU A 68 -4.72 -2.48 -10.13
N GLY A 69 -4.09 -2.86 -9.02
CA GLY A 69 -4.68 -2.79 -7.69
C GLY A 69 -5.06 -1.38 -7.28
N VAL A 70 -4.18 -0.41 -7.53
CA VAL A 70 -4.45 1.01 -7.27
C VAL A 70 -5.64 1.50 -8.11
N GLU A 71 -5.70 1.13 -9.38
CA GLU A 71 -6.79 1.50 -10.29
C GLU A 71 -8.12 0.89 -9.85
N MET A 72 -8.15 -0.40 -9.48
CA MET A 72 -9.33 -1.07 -8.94
C MET A 72 -9.82 -0.42 -7.64
N ALA A 73 -8.91 -0.14 -6.71
CA ALA A 73 -9.27 0.51 -5.45
C ALA A 73 -9.81 1.92 -5.68
N LYS A 74 -9.25 2.63 -6.67
CA LYS A 74 -9.73 3.95 -7.09
C LYS A 74 -11.13 3.89 -7.69
N GLU A 75 -11.40 2.92 -8.57
CA GLU A 75 -12.73 2.67 -9.17
C GLU A 75 -13.79 2.36 -8.11
N LEU A 76 -13.41 1.61 -7.08
CA LEU A 76 -14.26 1.27 -5.93
C LEU A 76 -14.39 2.42 -4.91
N ASN A 77 -13.85 3.61 -5.21
CA ASN A 77 -13.89 4.80 -4.35
C ASN A 77 -13.28 4.60 -2.95
N ILE A 78 -12.34 3.67 -2.82
CA ILE A 78 -11.66 3.41 -1.55
C ILE A 78 -10.78 4.62 -1.19
N PRO A 79 -10.92 5.19 0.02
CA PRO A 79 -10.15 6.36 0.42
C PRO A 79 -8.74 5.98 0.93
N SER A 80 -7.88 6.99 1.05
CA SER A 80 -6.59 6.90 1.75
C SER A 80 -5.71 5.73 1.25
N LEU A 81 -5.50 5.66 -0.07
CA LEU A 81 -4.72 4.61 -0.72
C LEU A 81 -3.22 4.89 -0.66
N PHE A 82 -2.44 3.98 -0.10
CA PHE A 82 -0.97 4.08 -0.10
C PHE A 82 -0.28 2.75 -0.38
N VAL A 83 1.03 2.80 -0.64
CA VAL A 83 1.87 1.60 -0.81
C VAL A 83 3.01 1.65 0.19
N GLU A 84 3.31 0.51 0.80
CA GLU A 84 4.50 0.31 1.63
C GLU A 84 5.60 -0.35 0.79
N THR A 85 6.80 0.20 0.81
CA THR A 85 7.94 -0.34 0.03
C THR A 85 9.26 -0.13 0.74
N ASN A 86 10.22 -1.03 0.49
CA ASN A 86 11.60 -0.88 0.94
C ASN A 86 12.46 -0.04 -0.02
N CYS A 87 11.85 0.47 -1.11
CA CYS A 87 12.50 1.28 -2.14
C CYS A 87 13.66 0.61 -2.89
N TYR A 88 13.80 -0.71 -2.84
CA TYR A 88 14.87 -1.41 -3.56
C TYR A 88 14.81 -1.19 -5.08
N TRP A 89 13.64 -0.89 -5.63
CA TRP A 89 13.43 -0.60 -7.05
C TRP A 89 13.84 0.82 -7.48
N ALA A 90 14.05 1.75 -6.55
CA ALA A 90 14.31 3.16 -6.80
C ALA A 90 15.80 3.42 -7.10
N SER A 91 16.33 2.85 -8.19
CA SER A 91 17.77 2.89 -8.52
C SER A 91 18.23 4.16 -9.26
N SER A 92 17.31 5.01 -9.70
CA SER A 92 17.62 6.32 -10.29
C SER A 92 16.44 7.27 -10.17
N ASP A 93 16.69 8.57 -10.28
CA ASP A 93 15.64 9.60 -10.28
C ASP A 93 14.62 9.38 -11.42
N ASN A 94 15.09 8.94 -12.60
CA ASN A 94 14.21 8.68 -13.74
C ASN A 94 13.24 7.52 -13.44
N ILE A 95 13.75 6.38 -12.98
CA ILE A 95 12.92 5.21 -12.63
C ILE A 95 11.95 5.56 -11.49
N THR A 96 12.46 6.28 -10.49
CA THR A 96 11.66 6.72 -9.34
C THR A 96 10.51 7.61 -9.78
N LYS A 97 10.81 8.65 -10.56
CA LYS A 97 9.82 9.59 -11.06
C LYS A 97 8.80 8.92 -11.96
N GLU A 98 9.24 8.05 -12.88
CA GLU A 98 8.35 7.34 -13.79
C GLU A 98 7.33 6.49 -13.02
N LYS A 99 7.80 5.61 -12.13
CA LYS A 99 6.92 4.70 -11.40
C LYS A 99 5.98 5.42 -10.44
N LEU A 100 6.48 6.39 -9.66
CA LEU A 100 5.64 7.16 -8.74
C LEU A 100 4.63 8.03 -9.48
N SER A 101 4.99 8.60 -10.63
CA SER A 101 4.05 9.37 -11.45
C SER A 101 2.93 8.48 -11.99
N ASN A 102 3.25 7.26 -12.43
CA ASN A 102 2.26 6.31 -12.89
C ASN A 102 1.26 5.94 -11.77
N LEU A 103 1.75 5.57 -10.58
CA LEU A 103 0.90 5.26 -9.44
C LEU A 103 0.04 6.45 -8.99
N LYS A 104 0.63 7.65 -8.93
CA LYS A 104 -0.11 8.88 -8.60
C LYS A 104 -1.23 9.14 -9.60
N ASN A 105 -0.96 9.01 -10.90
CA ASN A 105 -1.96 9.21 -11.94
C ASN A 105 -3.10 8.18 -11.86
N LYS A 106 -2.81 6.96 -11.37
CA LYS A 106 -3.81 5.91 -11.14
C LYS A 106 -4.63 6.09 -9.86
N GLY A 107 -4.25 7.02 -8.99
CA GLY A 107 -5.03 7.38 -7.81
C GLY A 107 -4.38 7.06 -6.46
N LEU A 108 -3.12 6.63 -6.43
CA LEU A 108 -2.38 6.45 -5.19
C LEU A 108 -2.22 7.79 -4.45
N ASN A 109 -2.55 7.83 -3.16
CA ASN A 109 -2.46 9.03 -2.34
C ASN A 109 -1.07 9.21 -1.72
N GLY A 110 -0.32 8.14 -1.49
CA GLY A 110 1.12 8.24 -1.29
C GLY A 110 1.81 6.94 -0.92
N ILE A 111 2.94 7.09 -0.22
CA ILE A 111 3.95 6.04 -0.05
C ILE A 111 4.44 6.02 1.39
N MET A 112 4.61 4.81 1.93
CA MET A 112 5.27 4.55 3.19
C MET A 112 6.58 3.82 2.91
N ILE A 113 7.68 4.36 3.44
CA ILE A 113 9.00 3.76 3.28
C ILE A 113 9.26 2.90 4.51
N SER A 114 9.39 1.59 4.31
CA SER A 114 9.71 0.65 5.39
C SER A 114 11.22 0.42 5.44
N VAL A 115 11.81 0.71 6.59
CA VAL A 115 13.25 0.52 6.85
C VAL A 115 13.40 -0.26 8.13
N ASN A 116 14.20 -1.33 8.08
CA ASN A 116 14.61 -2.05 9.27
C ASN A 116 15.96 -1.49 9.76
N PRO A 117 16.01 -0.80 10.91
CA PRO A 117 17.23 -0.16 11.40
C PRO A 117 18.34 -1.17 11.74
N PHE A 118 17.99 -2.43 12.04
CA PHE A 118 18.97 -3.47 12.36
C PHE A 118 19.73 -3.99 11.14
N PHE A 119 19.19 -3.80 9.93
CA PHE A 119 19.86 -4.19 8.69
C PHE A 119 20.50 -3.01 7.96
N LEU A 120 20.19 -1.78 8.38
CA LEU A 120 20.58 -0.55 7.66
C LEU A 120 22.11 -0.42 7.55
N GLU A 121 22.85 -0.81 8.58
CA GLU A 121 24.32 -0.75 8.57
C GLU A 121 24.97 -1.71 7.55
N PHE A 122 24.23 -2.73 7.09
CA PHE A 122 24.70 -3.73 6.13
C PHE A 122 24.27 -3.42 4.69
N VAL A 123 23.47 -2.38 4.46
CA VAL A 123 23.03 -1.96 3.12
C VAL A 123 23.96 -0.88 2.60
N PRO A 124 24.71 -1.10 1.51
CA PRO A 124 25.54 -0.06 0.92
C PRO A 124 24.72 1.16 0.51
N PHE A 125 25.23 2.37 0.79
CA PHE A 125 24.62 3.63 0.33
C PHE A 125 24.76 3.82 -1.19
N GLU A 126 25.79 3.23 -1.77
CA GLU A 126 26.09 3.32 -3.19
C GLU A 126 25.45 2.16 -3.95
N ARG A 127 24.87 2.45 -5.11
CA ARG A 127 24.32 1.48 -6.07
C ARG A 127 24.73 1.81 -7.48
#